data_AF-I4B142-F1
#
_entry.id   AF-I4B142-F1
#
_cell.length_a   1.000
_cell.length_b   1.000
_cell.length_c   1.000
_cell.angle_alpha   90.00
_cell.angle_beta   90.00
_cell.angle_gamma   90.00
#
_symmetry.space_group_name_H-M   'P 1'
#
loop_
_entity.id
_entity.type
_entity.pdbx_description
1 polymer ?
#
loop_
_entity_poly.entity_id
_entity_poly.type
_entity_poly.pdbx_seq_one_letter_code
_entity_poly.pdbx_strand_id
1 'polypeptide(L)'
;MKHLALLFFLVVFLIRCSTTAKLQVTPEHRNFIAPVSDSSYRNTSIKKLFHRLEEKGDVICEMMFQMRPYDEAVAQEFSKTLDFRKDPEEKWYNNVLPTMLAGCFNFFKMNDRGVHKSFALIEELYPEAKDCYTVGFTQFYMMFQHMRCKRFAAIDIDWRILKAHYDFQELVRANERQADAMALLQRLELGWVAHFDMRPPKREQVKNEVSLCMETEKVHCRSAFDHYVSQQQLPKTELVLGFIHDANLAPRAGDVSVVFASNALDWEYTSREQFNKLLESARDSLGKREKIAIVYQAGDSEDIAVYELATNAEGVFTATVRCRDNLRWSDRYKKYLRGKPIYTWFDEIYQRDQLKQAPRCHAGGTKRYKTDFSAAPKKTP
;
A
#
# COMPACT_ATOMS: atom_id res chain seq x y z
N MET A 1 -64.64 -27.38 12.35
CA MET A 1 -63.82 -27.82 11.20
C MET A 1 -63.54 -26.65 10.29
N LYS A 2 -62.28 -26.21 10.28
CA LYS A 2 -61.50 -25.62 9.16
C LYS A 2 -60.51 -24.62 9.74
N HIS A 3 -59.28 -25.12 9.80
CA HIS A 3 -58.05 -24.42 10.11
C HIS A 3 -57.87 -23.20 9.21
N LEU A 4 -57.41 -22.09 9.77
CA LEU A 4 -56.51 -21.21 9.04
C LEU A 4 -55.45 -20.70 10.01
N ALA A 5 -54.32 -21.40 9.99
CA ALA A 5 -53.08 -20.99 10.62
C ALA A 5 -52.64 -19.67 9.97
N LEU A 6 -52.66 -18.59 10.73
CA LEU A 6 -52.02 -17.34 10.32
C LEU A 6 -50.51 -17.56 10.49
N LEU A 7 -49.86 -17.96 9.40
CA LEU A 7 -48.41 -18.04 9.32
C LEU A 7 -47.83 -16.66 9.67
N PHE A 8 -47.06 -16.65 10.75
CA PHE A 8 -46.04 -15.67 11.06
C PHE A 8 -45.04 -15.62 9.88
N PHE A 9 -45.33 -14.85 8.83
CA PHE A 9 -44.31 -14.37 7.94
C PHE A 9 -43.60 -13.21 8.65
N LEU A 10 -42.75 -13.56 9.61
CA LEU A 10 -41.61 -12.72 9.97
C LEU A 10 -40.71 -12.73 8.73
N VAL A 11 -41.03 -11.89 7.74
CA VAL A 11 -40.06 -11.49 6.73
C VAL A 11 -39.06 -10.64 7.48
N VAL A 12 -38.12 -11.31 8.16
CA VAL A 12 -36.82 -10.73 8.43
C VAL A 12 -36.22 -10.56 7.04
N PHE A 13 -36.50 -9.41 6.43
CA PHE A 13 -35.54 -8.81 5.53
C PHE A 13 -34.28 -8.69 6.39
N LEU A 14 -33.44 -9.72 6.34
CA LEU A 14 -32.02 -9.60 6.53
C LEU A 14 -31.64 -8.56 5.49
N ILE A 15 -31.68 -7.29 5.90
CA ILE A 15 -30.90 -6.23 5.31
C ILE A 15 -29.49 -6.79 5.42
N ARG A 16 -29.05 -7.53 4.39
CA ARG A 16 -27.65 -7.86 4.19
C ARG A 16 -26.98 -6.51 4.24
N CYS A 17 -26.32 -6.25 5.37
CA CYS A 17 -25.72 -4.96 5.70
C CYS A 17 -25.08 -4.43 4.43
N SER A 18 -25.61 -3.30 3.94
CA SER A 18 -25.04 -2.61 2.80
C SER A 18 -23.55 -2.54 3.01
N THR A 19 -22.78 -2.82 1.96
CA THR A 19 -21.32 -2.76 1.99
C THR A 19 -20.87 -1.46 2.68
N THR A 20 -19.79 -1.53 3.46
CA THR A 20 -19.31 -0.41 4.30
C THR A 20 -18.07 0.26 3.72
N ALA A 21 -17.65 -0.14 2.51
CA ALA A 21 -16.44 0.36 1.88
C ALA A 21 -16.62 1.83 1.48
N LYS A 22 -15.60 2.64 1.83
CA LYS A 22 -15.51 4.04 1.47
C LYS A 22 -14.18 4.25 0.76
N LEU A 23 -14.24 4.79 -0.45
CA LEU A 23 -13.08 5.26 -1.19
C LEU A 23 -13.01 6.78 -1.06
N GLN A 24 -11.89 7.31 -0.61
CA GLN A 24 -11.54 8.72 -0.69
C GLN A 24 -10.59 8.95 -1.83
N VAL A 25 -10.70 10.11 -2.48
CA VAL A 25 -9.77 10.50 -3.53
C VAL A 25 -9.15 11.84 -3.15
N THR A 26 -7.82 11.91 -3.22
CA THR A 26 -7.12 13.16 -2.92
C THR A 26 -7.31 14.18 -4.05
N PRO A 27 -7.32 15.49 -3.75
CA PRO A 27 -7.49 16.53 -4.77
C PRO A 27 -6.55 16.41 -5.96
N GLU A 28 -5.25 16.15 -5.71
CA GLU A 28 -4.22 16.04 -6.74
C GLU A 28 -4.49 14.86 -7.67
N HIS A 29 -4.94 13.72 -7.14
CA HIS A 29 -5.23 12.54 -7.94
C HIS A 29 -6.41 12.75 -8.91
N ARG A 30 -7.45 13.49 -8.48
CA ARG A 30 -8.59 13.84 -9.37
C ARG A 30 -8.17 14.74 -10.53
N ASN A 31 -7.11 15.52 -10.37
CA ASN A 31 -6.60 16.38 -11.44
C ASN A 31 -5.87 15.57 -12.53
N PHE A 32 -5.40 14.37 -12.20
CA PHE A 32 -4.69 13.51 -13.14
C PHE A 32 -5.62 12.58 -13.92
N ILE A 33 -6.64 11.98 -13.28
CA ILE A 33 -7.43 10.92 -13.91
C ILE A 33 -8.87 11.40 -14.15
N ALA A 34 -9.20 11.67 -15.41
CA ALA A 34 -10.50 12.24 -15.79
C ALA A 34 -11.71 11.38 -15.39
N PRO A 35 -11.67 10.03 -15.42
CA PRO A 35 -12.73 9.20 -14.87
C PRO A 35 -13.04 9.39 -13.38
N VAL A 36 -12.14 9.99 -12.60
CA VAL A 36 -12.26 10.17 -11.15
C VAL A 36 -12.75 11.59 -10.83
N SER A 37 -14.07 11.80 -10.86
CA SER A 37 -14.68 13.12 -10.62
C SER A 37 -14.91 13.46 -9.14
N ASP A 38 -15.33 12.48 -8.36
CA ASP A 38 -15.79 12.71 -7.00
C ASP A 38 -14.65 12.58 -5.99
N SER A 39 -14.72 13.33 -4.89
CA SER A 39 -13.79 13.19 -3.76
C SER A 39 -14.06 11.94 -2.91
N SER A 40 -15.22 11.30 -3.10
CA SER A 40 -15.59 10.10 -2.36
C SER A 40 -16.55 9.19 -3.12
N TYR A 41 -16.35 7.88 -2.99
CA TYR A 41 -17.23 6.84 -3.53
C TYR A 41 -17.61 5.85 -2.42
N ARG A 42 -18.77 5.19 -2.58
CA ARG A 42 -19.28 4.19 -1.65
C ARG A 42 -19.89 3.02 -2.42
N ASN A 43 -19.63 1.81 -1.95
CA ASN A 43 -20.37 0.60 -2.36
C ASN A 43 -20.39 0.42 -3.88
N THR A 44 -21.59 0.39 -4.47
CA THR A 44 -21.79 0.19 -5.91
C THR A 44 -21.14 1.27 -6.76
N SER A 45 -20.93 2.50 -6.25
CA SER A 45 -20.21 3.52 -7.00
C SER A 45 -18.70 3.27 -7.05
N ILE A 46 -18.12 2.61 -6.04
CA ILE A 46 -16.72 2.15 -6.07
C ILE A 46 -16.55 1.11 -7.18
N LYS A 47 -17.43 0.10 -7.21
CA LYS A 47 -17.39 -0.94 -8.25
C LYS A 47 -17.50 -0.36 -9.67
N LYS A 48 -18.43 0.59 -9.88
CA LYS A 48 -18.59 1.28 -11.18
C LYS A 48 -17.36 2.09 -11.56
N LEU A 49 -16.75 2.79 -10.61
CA LEU A 49 -15.53 3.55 -10.85
C LEU A 49 -14.38 2.63 -11.28
N PHE A 50 -14.10 1.58 -10.50
CA PHE A 50 -13.01 0.65 -10.82
C PHE A 50 -13.20 -0.07 -12.15
N HIS A 51 -14.44 -0.43 -12.51
CA HIS A 51 -14.71 -0.99 -13.83
C HIS A 51 -14.39 -0.01 -14.96
N ARG A 52 -14.79 1.26 -14.84
CA ARG A 52 -14.47 2.31 -15.82
C ARG A 52 -12.97 2.57 -15.92
N LEU A 53 -12.27 2.58 -14.78
CA LEU A 53 -10.81 2.74 -14.73
C LEU A 53 -10.11 1.55 -15.40
N GLU A 54 -10.63 0.34 -15.24
CA GLU A 54 -10.11 -0.85 -15.89
C GLU A 54 -10.30 -0.83 -17.41
N GLU A 55 -11.51 -0.55 -17.90
CA GLU A 55 -11.79 -0.46 -19.33
C GLU A 55 -10.89 0.58 -20.03
N LYS A 56 -10.77 1.77 -19.44
CA LYS A 56 -9.98 2.86 -20.04
C LYS A 56 -8.48 2.68 -19.79
N GLY A 57 -8.09 2.28 -18.59
CA GLY A 57 -6.70 2.07 -18.21
C GLY A 57 -6.05 0.94 -19.01
N ASP A 58 -6.75 -0.16 -19.25
CA ASP A 58 -6.26 -1.26 -20.10
C ASP A 58 -5.87 -0.78 -21.49
N VAL A 59 -6.68 0.09 -22.09
CA VAL A 59 -6.40 0.70 -23.38
C VAL A 59 -5.13 1.56 -23.33
N ILE A 60 -4.94 2.36 -22.27
CA ILE A 60 -3.70 3.12 -22.07
C ILE A 60 -2.51 2.16 -21.97
N CYS A 61 -2.60 1.10 -21.17
CA CYS A 61 -1.51 0.14 -21.00
C CYS A 61 -1.14 -0.55 -22.32
N GLU A 62 -2.12 -0.90 -23.14
CA GLU A 62 -1.89 -1.47 -24.46
C GLU A 62 -1.13 -0.50 -25.38
N MET A 63 -1.43 0.80 -25.33
CA MET A 63 -0.68 1.82 -26.07
C MET A 63 0.75 1.98 -25.54
N MET A 64 0.92 2.08 -24.22
CA MET A 64 2.23 2.24 -23.57
C MET A 64 3.18 1.08 -23.86
N PHE A 65 2.66 -0.14 -23.83
CA PHE A 65 3.41 -1.36 -24.12
C PHE A 65 3.42 -1.75 -25.61
N GLN A 66 2.98 -0.85 -26.50
CA GLN A 66 3.07 -0.99 -27.95
C GLN A 66 2.33 -2.23 -28.51
N MET A 67 1.29 -2.69 -27.82
CA MET A 67 0.38 -3.75 -28.31
C MET A 67 -0.72 -3.19 -29.22
N ARG A 68 -0.89 -1.87 -29.22
CA ARG A 68 -1.72 -1.12 -30.16
C ARG A 68 -1.04 0.22 -30.52
N PRO A 69 -1.39 0.82 -31.67
CA PRO A 69 -0.94 2.16 -32.01
C PRO A 69 -1.36 3.19 -30.95
N TYR A 70 -0.49 4.18 -30.70
CA TYR A 70 -0.79 5.28 -29.79
C TYR A 70 -1.86 6.20 -30.40
N ASP A 71 -2.88 6.53 -29.60
CA ASP A 71 -3.99 7.40 -29.97
C ASP A 71 -4.06 8.57 -28.97
N GLU A 72 -3.78 9.78 -29.46
CA GLU A 72 -3.77 11.00 -28.67
C GLU A 72 -5.14 11.33 -28.07
N ALA A 73 -6.23 11.10 -28.81
CA ALA A 73 -7.57 11.43 -28.34
C ALA A 73 -7.97 10.54 -27.17
N VAL A 74 -7.64 9.24 -27.26
CA VAL A 74 -7.87 8.28 -26.17
C VAL A 74 -7.03 8.60 -24.94
N ALA A 75 -5.75 8.94 -25.13
CA ALA A 75 -4.86 9.36 -24.05
C ALA A 75 -5.41 10.60 -23.32
N GLN A 76 -5.82 11.63 -24.07
CA GLN A 76 -6.39 12.87 -23.52
C GLN A 76 -7.75 12.67 -22.83
N GLU A 77 -8.53 11.67 -23.24
CA GLU A 77 -9.77 11.29 -22.55
C GLU A 77 -9.50 10.63 -21.19
N PHE A 78 -8.36 9.97 -21.01
CA PHE A 78 -7.94 9.39 -19.74
C PHE A 78 -7.30 10.45 -18.82
N SER A 79 -6.35 11.22 -19.36
CA SER A 79 -5.68 12.31 -18.66
C SER A 79 -5.27 13.43 -19.61
N LYS A 80 -5.58 14.68 -19.25
CA LYS A 80 -5.15 15.86 -20.01
C LYS A 80 -3.74 16.33 -19.63
N THR A 81 -3.18 15.82 -18.54
CA THR A 81 -1.95 16.33 -17.92
C THR A 81 -0.80 15.33 -17.98
N LEU A 82 -1.10 14.04 -18.09
CA LEU A 82 -0.08 13.00 -18.20
C LEU A 82 0.25 12.75 -19.68
N ASP A 83 1.54 12.66 -19.99
CA ASP A 83 2.00 12.08 -21.25
C ASP A 83 2.11 10.56 -21.05
N PHE A 84 1.54 9.75 -21.94
CA PHE A 84 1.62 8.29 -21.90
C PHE A 84 2.54 7.72 -22.98
N ARG A 85 3.24 8.56 -23.74
CA ARG A 85 4.20 8.08 -24.73
C ARG A 85 5.39 7.45 -24.03
N LYS A 86 5.90 6.39 -24.64
CA LYS A 86 7.14 5.74 -24.24
C LYS A 86 8.31 6.44 -24.93
N ASP A 87 9.31 6.88 -24.17
CA ASP A 87 10.59 7.33 -24.71
C ASP A 87 11.27 6.16 -25.47
N PRO A 88 11.63 6.35 -26.75
CA PRO A 88 12.31 5.32 -27.56
C PRO A 88 13.64 4.84 -26.99
N GLU A 89 14.36 5.66 -26.23
CA GLU A 89 15.68 5.34 -25.68
C GLU A 89 15.60 4.51 -24.39
N GLU A 90 14.42 4.45 -23.77
CA GLU A 90 14.21 3.82 -22.47
C GLU A 90 13.45 2.47 -22.58
N LYS A 91 13.78 1.54 -21.68
CA LYS A 91 13.18 0.18 -21.66
C LYS A 91 11.78 0.20 -21.02
N TRP A 92 11.46 -0.80 -20.20
CA TRP A 92 10.10 -1.02 -19.66
C TRP A 92 9.77 -0.18 -18.40
N TYR A 93 10.77 0.47 -17.79
CA TYR A 93 10.62 1.32 -16.60
C TYR A 93 10.75 2.79 -16.99
N ASN A 94 9.88 3.23 -17.89
CA ASN A 94 9.81 4.63 -18.27
C ASN A 94 8.49 5.21 -17.77
N ASN A 95 8.50 6.50 -17.46
CA ASN A 95 7.30 7.28 -17.24
C ASN A 95 6.46 6.70 -16.10
N VAL A 96 7.16 6.43 -15.00
CA VAL A 96 6.69 5.63 -13.86
C VAL A 96 5.36 6.17 -13.32
N LEU A 97 5.27 7.49 -13.13
CA LEU A 97 4.07 8.11 -12.58
C LEU A 97 2.85 7.96 -13.52
N PRO A 98 2.86 8.36 -14.81
CA PRO A 98 1.77 8.05 -15.73
C PRO A 98 1.43 6.57 -15.81
N THR A 99 2.44 5.70 -15.81
CA THR A 99 2.24 4.25 -15.89
C THR A 99 1.51 3.71 -14.65
N MET A 100 1.86 4.17 -13.45
CA MET A 100 1.19 3.78 -12.20
C MET A 100 -0.24 4.34 -12.13
N LEU A 101 -0.44 5.62 -12.50
CA LEU A 101 -1.76 6.24 -12.49
C LEU A 101 -2.72 5.58 -13.51
N ALA A 102 -2.20 5.11 -14.64
CA ALA A 102 -2.97 4.33 -15.61
C ALA A 102 -3.28 2.90 -15.15
N GLY A 103 -2.63 2.41 -14.08
CA GLY A 103 -2.74 1.03 -13.61
C GLY A 103 -1.99 0.03 -14.50
N CYS A 104 -0.92 0.46 -15.15
CA CYS A 104 -0.13 -0.36 -16.08
C CYS A 104 1.08 -1.01 -15.43
N PHE A 105 1.39 -0.61 -14.20
CA PHE A 105 2.60 -1.01 -13.49
C PHE A 105 2.35 -1.14 -12.00
N ASN A 106 1.74 -2.29 -11.65
CA ASN A 106 1.17 -2.50 -10.32
C ASN A 106 2.03 -3.46 -9.50
N PHE A 107 2.52 -3.01 -8.35
CA PHE A 107 3.41 -3.78 -7.46
C PHE A 107 2.63 -4.62 -6.45
N PHE A 108 1.89 -5.62 -6.93
CA PHE A 108 1.16 -6.54 -6.04
C PHE A 108 2.07 -7.38 -5.14
N LYS A 109 3.27 -7.70 -5.63
CA LYS A 109 4.24 -8.47 -4.90
C LYS A 109 4.99 -7.58 -3.91
N MET A 110 4.71 -7.75 -2.63
CA MET A 110 5.49 -7.15 -1.56
C MET A 110 6.93 -7.65 -1.63
N ASN A 111 7.88 -6.73 -1.81
CA ASN A 111 9.31 -7.00 -1.83
C ASN A 111 10.00 -6.76 -0.48
N ASP A 112 9.29 -6.20 0.49
CA ASP A 112 9.76 -6.00 1.87
C ASP A 112 10.05 -7.34 2.55
N ARG A 113 11.02 -7.36 3.47
CA ARG A 113 11.36 -8.55 4.27
C ARG A 113 11.07 -8.33 5.75
N GLY A 114 10.68 -9.38 6.47
CA GLY A 114 10.50 -9.32 7.92
C GLY A 114 9.45 -8.30 8.39
N VAL A 115 8.48 -7.93 7.54
CA VAL A 115 7.49 -6.88 7.82
C VAL A 115 6.70 -7.13 9.12
N HIS A 116 6.44 -8.40 9.43
CA HIS A 116 5.81 -8.80 10.69
C HIS A 116 6.60 -8.35 11.94
N LYS A 117 7.94 -8.37 11.87
CA LYS A 117 8.81 -7.88 12.95
C LYS A 117 8.77 -6.36 13.02
N SER A 118 8.79 -5.68 11.88
CA SER A 118 8.60 -4.23 11.80
C SER A 118 7.31 -3.84 12.51
N PHE A 119 6.18 -4.49 12.19
CA PHE A 119 4.90 -4.18 12.85
C PHE A 119 4.88 -4.49 14.35
N ALA A 120 5.52 -5.57 14.80
CA ALA A 120 5.66 -5.84 16.24
C ALA A 120 6.45 -4.74 16.95
N LEU A 121 7.56 -4.28 16.37
CA LEU A 121 8.34 -3.16 16.90
C LEU A 121 7.52 -1.85 16.93
N ILE A 122 6.77 -1.55 15.87
CA ILE A 122 5.93 -0.34 15.84
C ILE A 122 4.81 -0.42 16.88
N GLU A 123 4.23 -1.60 17.10
CA GLU A 123 3.22 -1.82 18.16
C GLU A 123 3.79 -1.53 19.56
N GLU A 124 5.06 -1.86 19.81
CA GLU A 124 5.77 -1.54 21.05
C GLU A 124 6.10 -0.04 21.17
N LEU A 125 6.50 0.61 20.07
CA LEU A 125 6.85 2.04 20.06
C LEU A 125 5.64 2.96 20.27
N TYR A 126 4.46 2.52 19.83
CA TYR A 126 3.21 3.29 19.91
C TYR A 126 2.09 2.41 20.48
N PRO A 127 2.09 2.09 21.79
CA PRO A 127 1.11 1.19 22.40
C PRO A 127 -0.30 1.79 22.53
N GLU A 128 -0.44 3.11 22.38
CA GLU A 128 -1.71 3.84 22.43
C GLU A 128 -2.70 3.49 21.30
N ALA A 129 -3.92 4.03 21.38
CA ALA A 129 -4.92 3.86 20.32
C ALA A 129 -4.44 4.54 19.04
N LYS A 130 -4.45 3.80 17.92
CA LYS A 130 -3.85 4.25 16.66
C LYS A 130 -4.72 4.01 15.44
N ASP A 131 -4.62 4.93 14.49
CA ASP A 131 -5.10 4.76 13.12
C ASP A 131 -3.95 4.26 12.24
N CYS A 132 -4.19 3.27 11.40
CA CYS A 132 -3.16 2.61 10.63
C CYS A 132 -3.39 2.77 9.12
N TYR A 133 -2.35 3.23 8.43
CA TYR A 133 -2.31 3.45 7.00
C TYR A 133 -1.16 2.66 6.40
N THR A 134 -1.37 2.10 5.22
CA THR A 134 -0.27 1.46 4.48
C THR A 134 -0.49 1.52 2.97
N VAL A 135 0.63 1.52 2.25
CA VAL A 135 0.70 1.36 0.80
C VAL A 135 0.87 -0.12 0.42
N GLY A 136 0.43 -0.48 -0.79
CA GLY A 136 0.56 -1.85 -1.27
C GLY A 136 -0.49 -2.82 -0.73
N PHE A 137 -0.59 -3.99 -1.39
CA PHE A 137 -1.67 -4.94 -1.13
C PHE A 137 -1.45 -5.80 0.12
N THR A 138 -0.31 -6.48 0.22
CA THR A 138 -0.09 -7.47 1.29
C THR A 138 0.15 -6.81 2.65
N GLN A 139 0.87 -5.68 2.68
CA GLN A 139 1.23 -4.98 3.91
C GLN A 139 0.00 -4.67 4.78
N PHE A 140 -1.14 -4.36 4.16
CA PHE A 140 -2.42 -4.14 4.85
C PHE A 140 -2.84 -5.31 5.74
N TYR A 141 -2.80 -6.53 5.22
CA TYR A 141 -3.29 -7.70 5.94
C TYR A 141 -2.30 -8.13 7.02
N MET A 142 -1.00 -7.96 6.77
CA MET A 142 0.02 -8.18 7.80
C MET A 142 -0.09 -7.15 8.93
N MET A 143 -0.34 -5.89 8.59
CA MET A 143 -0.59 -4.83 9.58
C MET A 143 -1.84 -5.13 10.40
N PHE A 144 -2.91 -5.62 9.75
CA PHE A 144 -4.13 -6.05 10.42
C PHE A 144 -3.89 -7.18 11.44
N GLN A 145 -3.03 -8.15 11.12
CA GLN A 145 -2.70 -9.25 12.03
C GLN A 145 -1.85 -8.80 13.23
N HIS A 146 -0.90 -7.89 13.02
CA HIS A 146 0.14 -7.59 14.00
C HIS A 146 -0.08 -6.32 14.81
N MET A 147 -0.90 -5.39 14.33
CA MET A 147 -1.10 -4.09 14.97
C MET A 147 -2.52 -3.90 15.49
N ARG A 148 -2.63 -3.36 16.71
CA ARG A 148 -3.93 -3.06 17.34
C ARG A 148 -4.43 -1.68 16.93
N CYS A 149 -4.94 -1.61 15.70
CA CYS A 149 -5.45 -0.35 15.14
C CYS A 149 -6.96 -0.21 15.33
N LYS A 150 -7.43 1.03 15.60
CA LYS A 150 -8.85 1.38 15.63
C LYS A 150 -9.43 1.49 14.23
N ARG A 151 -8.61 1.93 13.27
CA ARG A 151 -8.93 1.99 11.86
C ARG A 151 -7.77 1.49 11.01
N PHE A 152 -8.12 0.85 9.90
CA PHE A 152 -7.19 0.50 8.83
C PHE A 152 -7.56 1.21 7.53
N ALA A 153 -6.55 1.77 6.86
CA ALA A 153 -6.69 2.40 5.56
C ALA A 153 -5.60 1.90 4.60
N ALA A 154 -6.00 1.50 3.39
CA ALA A 154 -5.09 1.30 2.28
C ALA A 154 -5.00 2.61 1.49
N ILE A 155 -3.80 3.16 1.32
CA ILE A 155 -3.54 4.35 0.53
C ILE A 155 -2.63 3.98 -0.64
N ASP A 156 -3.04 4.31 -1.86
CA ASP A 156 -2.20 4.07 -3.03
C ASP A 156 -2.56 5.04 -4.16
N ILE A 157 -1.56 5.40 -4.97
CA ILE A 157 -1.80 6.13 -6.23
C ILE A 157 -2.27 5.18 -7.32
N ASP A 158 -1.98 3.89 -7.16
CA ASP A 158 -2.39 2.84 -8.07
C ASP A 158 -3.79 2.33 -7.69
N TRP A 159 -4.76 2.66 -8.54
CA TRP A 159 -6.15 2.26 -8.33
C TRP A 159 -6.36 0.75 -8.44
N ARG A 160 -5.48 -0.04 -9.09
CA ARG A 160 -5.61 -1.50 -9.16
C ARG A 160 -5.24 -2.19 -7.86
N ILE A 161 -4.27 -1.65 -7.12
CA ILE A 161 -3.99 -2.11 -5.74
C ILE A 161 -5.24 -1.93 -4.88
N LEU A 162 -5.87 -0.74 -4.95
CA LEU A 162 -7.09 -0.45 -4.19
C LEU A 162 -8.31 -1.27 -4.68
N LYS A 163 -8.42 -1.52 -5.99
CA LYS A 163 -9.43 -2.43 -6.55
C LYS A 163 -9.25 -3.84 -6.00
N ALA A 164 -8.02 -4.36 -5.94
CA ALA A 164 -7.76 -5.68 -5.37
C ALA A 164 -8.14 -5.75 -3.88
N HIS A 165 -7.87 -4.70 -3.09
CA HIS A 165 -8.36 -4.62 -1.71
C HIS A 165 -9.89 -4.68 -1.66
N TYR A 166 -10.56 -3.86 -2.46
CA TYR A 166 -12.02 -3.83 -2.52
C TYR A 166 -12.58 -5.21 -2.88
N ASP A 167 -12.11 -5.81 -3.99
CA ASP A 167 -12.58 -7.09 -4.49
C ASP A 167 -12.33 -8.21 -3.48
N PHE A 168 -11.14 -8.29 -2.88
CA PHE A 168 -10.84 -9.31 -1.88
C PHE A 168 -11.73 -9.19 -0.66
N GLN A 169 -11.91 -7.97 -0.12
CA GLN A 169 -12.76 -7.77 1.05
C GLN A 169 -14.22 -8.09 0.77
N GLU A 170 -14.72 -7.75 -0.42
CA GLU A 170 -16.07 -8.11 -0.85
C GLU A 170 -16.22 -9.63 -0.99
N LEU A 171 -15.21 -10.33 -1.50
CA LEU A 171 -15.17 -11.79 -1.50
C LEU A 171 -15.23 -12.34 -0.08
N VAL A 172 -14.43 -11.84 0.86
CA VAL A 172 -14.46 -12.29 2.26
C VAL A 172 -15.83 -12.04 2.90
N ARG A 173 -16.45 -10.88 2.68
CA ARG A 173 -17.79 -10.57 3.20
C ARG A 173 -18.88 -11.46 2.60
N ALA A 174 -18.74 -11.84 1.33
CA ALA A 174 -19.73 -12.63 0.62
C ALA A 174 -19.64 -14.14 0.92
N ASN A 175 -18.49 -14.64 1.39
CA ASN A 175 -18.33 -16.05 1.74
C ASN A 175 -18.64 -16.28 3.22
N GLU A 176 -19.59 -17.18 3.50
CA GLU A 176 -19.86 -17.62 4.87
C GLU A 176 -18.70 -18.47 5.41
N ARG A 177 -18.41 -18.30 6.71
CA ARG A 177 -17.30 -18.84 7.54
C ARG A 177 -16.45 -19.99 6.94
N GLN A 178 -15.13 -19.86 7.04
CA GLN A 178 -14.09 -20.86 6.71
C GLN A 178 -13.68 -20.99 5.23
N ALA A 179 -13.84 -19.94 4.42
CA ALA A 179 -13.24 -19.93 3.09
C ALA A 179 -11.70 -20.02 3.17
N ASP A 180 -11.11 -20.89 2.35
CA ASP A 180 -9.66 -20.91 2.16
C ASP A 180 -9.20 -19.57 1.58
N ALA A 181 -8.32 -18.86 2.29
CA ALA A 181 -7.86 -17.55 1.87
C ALA A 181 -7.19 -17.57 0.49
N MET A 182 -6.45 -18.64 0.14
CA MET A 182 -5.87 -18.76 -1.21
C MET A 182 -6.97 -18.91 -2.27
N ALA A 183 -7.99 -19.71 -2.01
CA ALA A 183 -9.08 -19.89 -2.97
C ALA A 183 -9.81 -18.56 -3.24
N LEU A 184 -9.93 -17.69 -2.24
CA LEU A 184 -10.47 -16.34 -2.42
C LEU A 184 -9.52 -15.43 -3.20
N LEU A 185 -8.23 -15.43 -2.86
CA LEU A 185 -7.22 -14.62 -3.55
C LEU A 185 -7.06 -15.02 -5.02
N GLN A 186 -7.17 -16.29 -5.36
CA GLN A 186 -7.11 -16.82 -6.74
C GLN A 186 -8.25 -16.30 -7.63
N ARG A 187 -9.31 -15.74 -7.05
CA ARG A 187 -10.40 -15.09 -7.79
C ARG A 187 -10.10 -13.64 -8.15
N LEU A 188 -9.00 -13.08 -7.65
CA LEU A 188 -8.57 -11.73 -7.99
C LEU A 188 -7.91 -11.71 -9.37
N GLU A 189 -8.37 -10.80 -10.20
CA GLU A 189 -7.72 -10.43 -11.46
C GLU A 189 -6.79 -9.25 -11.19
N LEU A 190 -5.48 -9.49 -11.19
CA LEU A 190 -4.49 -8.47 -10.84
C LEU A 190 -4.25 -7.48 -11.99
N GLY A 191 -4.52 -7.87 -13.24
CA GLY A 191 -4.22 -7.03 -14.40
C GLY A 191 -2.70 -6.92 -14.63
N TRP A 192 -2.20 -5.74 -15.02
CA TRP A 192 -0.82 -5.49 -15.46
C TRP A 192 0.23 -5.53 -14.32
N VAL A 193 0.72 -6.71 -13.96
CA VAL A 193 1.63 -6.87 -12.81
C VAL A 193 3.05 -6.44 -13.15
N ALA A 194 3.62 -5.56 -12.31
CA ALA A 194 5.03 -5.19 -12.36
C ALA A 194 5.93 -6.32 -11.83
N HIS A 195 7.02 -6.61 -12.55
CA HIS A 195 8.01 -7.59 -12.09
C HIS A 195 9.33 -6.93 -11.71
N PHE A 196 9.94 -7.37 -10.60
CA PHE A 196 11.27 -6.89 -10.18
C PHE A 196 12.43 -7.45 -11.02
N ASP A 197 12.17 -8.44 -11.89
CA ASP A 197 13.16 -9.03 -12.79
C ASP A 197 13.25 -8.32 -14.15
N MET A 198 12.65 -7.13 -14.26
CA MET A 198 12.62 -6.29 -15.46
C MET A 198 11.92 -6.90 -16.68
N ARG A 199 11.06 -7.90 -16.47
CA ARG A 199 10.15 -8.39 -17.51
C ARG A 199 9.04 -7.36 -17.77
N PRO A 200 8.54 -7.30 -19.02
CA PRO A 200 7.37 -6.49 -19.34
C PRO A 200 6.19 -6.86 -18.42
N PRO A 201 5.41 -5.90 -17.95
CA PRO A 201 4.19 -6.19 -17.19
C PRO A 201 3.25 -7.08 -17.99
N LYS A 202 2.57 -7.99 -17.29
CA LYS A 202 1.63 -8.93 -17.89
C LYS A 202 0.33 -8.96 -17.12
N ARG A 203 -0.75 -9.29 -17.82
CA ARG A 203 -2.01 -9.66 -17.18
C ARG A 203 -1.82 -10.97 -16.43
N GLU A 204 -1.94 -10.92 -15.11
CA GLU A 204 -1.79 -12.10 -14.25
C GLU A 204 -2.95 -12.29 -13.28
N GLN A 205 -3.05 -13.52 -12.78
CA GLN A 205 -3.93 -13.93 -11.68
C GLN A 205 -3.07 -14.37 -10.50
N VAL A 206 -3.64 -14.33 -9.30
CA VAL A 206 -2.99 -14.92 -8.13
C VAL A 206 -2.93 -16.43 -8.32
N LYS A 207 -1.73 -17.02 -8.27
CA LYS A 207 -1.54 -18.48 -8.35
C LYS A 207 -1.34 -19.09 -6.97
N ASN A 208 -0.52 -18.42 -6.17
CA ASN A 208 -0.15 -18.79 -4.81
C ASN A 208 0.34 -17.53 -4.08
N GLU A 209 0.82 -17.67 -2.85
CA GLU A 209 1.34 -16.59 -2.01
C GLU A 209 2.49 -15.82 -2.68
N VAL A 210 3.27 -16.49 -3.54
CA VAL A 210 4.45 -15.90 -4.19
C VAL A 210 4.07 -14.92 -5.29
N SER A 211 2.81 -14.92 -5.73
CA SER A 211 2.23 -13.84 -6.55
C SER A 211 2.14 -12.52 -5.79
N LEU A 212 2.03 -12.55 -4.46
CA LEU A 212 1.76 -11.39 -3.60
C LEU A 212 2.92 -11.08 -2.63
N CYS A 213 3.85 -12.01 -2.45
CA CYS A 213 4.98 -11.89 -1.54
C CYS A 213 6.25 -12.53 -2.08
N MET A 214 7.39 -12.13 -1.52
CA MET A 214 8.65 -12.86 -1.71
C MET A 214 8.55 -14.29 -1.15
N GLU A 215 9.30 -15.22 -1.77
CA GLU A 215 9.37 -16.61 -1.32
C GLU A 215 9.72 -16.74 0.17
N THR A 216 10.59 -15.84 0.66
CA THR A 216 11.03 -15.78 2.05
C THR A 216 9.93 -15.36 3.02
N GLU A 217 8.89 -14.67 2.55
CA GLU A 217 7.80 -14.13 3.37
C GLU A 217 6.50 -14.93 3.23
N LYS A 218 6.45 -15.94 2.36
CA LYS A 218 5.20 -16.63 1.98
C LYS A 218 4.39 -17.16 3.15
N VAL A 219 5.05 -17.69 4.19
CA VAL A 219 4.38 -18.25 5.38
C VAL A 219 3.70 -17.15 6.19
N HIS A 220 4.35 -16.00 6.36
CA HIS A 220 3.79 -14.86 7.07
C HIS A 220 2.64 -14.23 6.28
N CYS A 221 2.79 -14.12 4.96
CA CYS A 221 1.71 -13.66 4.09
C CYS A 221 0.49 -14.56 4.16
N ARG A 222 0.68 -15.88 4.04
CA ARG A 222 -0.41 -16.85 4.18
C ARG A 222 -1.13 -16.70 5.52
N SER A 223 -0.37 -16.61 6.61
CA SER A 223 -0.91 -16.43 7.95
C SER A 223 -1.75 -15.15 8.08
N ALA A 224 -1.32 -14.05 7.48
CA ALA A 224 -2.05 -12.78 7.51
C ALA A 224 -3.38 -12.84 6.75
N PHE A 225 -3.39 -13.46 5.57
CA PHE A 225 -4.63 -13.66 4.83
C PHE A 225 -5.59 -14.61 5.54
N ASP A 226 -5.10 -15.75 6.04
CA ASP A 226 -5.90 -16.69 6.82
C ASP A 226 -6.48 -16.01 8.07
N HIS A 227 -5.67 -15.21 8.77
CA HIS A 227 -6.13 -14.43 9.92
C HIS A 227 -7.24 -13.45 9.55
N TYR A 228 -7.09 -12.71 8.45
CA TYR A 228 -8.11 -11.75 7.98
C TYR A 228 -9.43 -12.45 7.61
N VAL A 229 -9.37 -13.57 6.89
CA VAL A 229 -10.56 -14.35 6.49
C VAL A 229 -11.23 -15.03 7.70
N SER A 230 -10.48 -15.35 8.75
CA SER A 230 -11.02 -15.98 9.97
C SER A 230 -11.87 -15.03 10.84
N GLN A 231 -11.84 -13.72 10.59
CA GLN A 231 -12.53 -12.74 11.42
C GLN A 231 -14.05 -12.88 11.29
N GLN A 232 -14.75 -12.96 12.43
CA GLN A 232 -16.21 -13.03 12.45
C GLN A 232 -16.88 -11.75 11.92
N GLN A 233 -16.23 -10.61 12.14
CA GLN A 233 -16.67 -9.31 11.67
C GLN A 233 -15.46 -8.56 11.14
N LEU A 234 -15.47 -8.26 9.84
CA LEU A 234 -14.42 -7.45 9.24
C LEU A 234 -14.54 -6.00 9.74
N PRO A 235 -13.41 -5.33 10.05
CA PRO A 235 -13.43 -3.91 10.35
C PRO A 235 -13.92 -3.11 9.14
N LYS A 236 -14.35 -1.87 9.39
CA LYS A 236 -14.50 -0.90 8.31
C LYS A 236 -13.12 -0.55 7.79
N THR A 237 -12.85 -0.92 6.55
CA THR A 237 -11.64 -0.53 5.85
C THR A 237 -11.92 0.70 4.99
N GLU A 238 -11.01 1.66 5.05
CA GLU A 238 -11.01 2.81 4.16
C GLU A 238 -10.00 2.60 3.03
N LEU A 239 -10.39 3.01 1.82
CA LEU A 239 -9.50 3.06 0.67
C LEU A 239 -9.24 4.53 0.37
N VAL A 240 -7.99 4.88 0.09
CA VAL A 240 -7.57 6.24 -0.26
C VAL A 240 -6.82 6.18 -1.58
N LEU A 241 -7.47 6.61 -2.65
CA LEU A 241 -6.84 6.78 -3.95
C LEU A 241 -6.15 8.14 -4.01
N GLY A 242 -4.83 8.12 -3.96
CA GLY A 242 -4.03 9.33 -4.11
C GLY A 242 -2.70 9.27 -3.40
N PHE A 243 -2.00 10.39 -3.48
CA PHE A 243 -0.62 10.48 -3.00
C PHE A 243 -0.57 10.62 -1.48
N ILE A 244 0.47 10.06 -0.86
CA ILE A 244 0.67 10.13 0.59
C ILE A 244 0.73 11.59 1.06
N HIS A 245 1.41 12.48 0.33
CA HIS A 245 1.55 13.89 0.69
C HIS A 245 0.26 14.71 0.60
N ASP A 246 -0.78 14.18 -0.05
CA ASP A 246 -2.08 14.84 -0.23
C ASP A 246 -3.18 14.19 0.61
N ALA A 247 -2.88 13.09 1.30
CA ALA A 247 -3.80 12.42 2.18
C ALA A 247 -3.85 13.09 3.57
N ASN A 248 -5.04 13.14 4.16
CA ASN A 248 -5.18 13.53 5.56
C ASN A 248 -4.78 12.34 6.45
N LEU A 249 -3.58 12.44 7.01
CA LEU A 249 -2.97 11.42 7.86
C LEU A 249 -3.14 11.75 9.36
N ALA A 250 -3.82 12.84 9.72
CA ALA A 250 -4.08 13.15 11.13
C ALA A 250 -4.89 12.02 11.80
N PRO A 251 -4.64 11.74 13.09
CA PRO A 251 -5.45 10.80 13.85
C PRO A 251 -6.92 11.23 13.84
N ARG A 252 -7.82 10.25 13.71
CA ARG A 252 -9.28 10.48 13.70
C ARG A 252 -10.00 9.65 14.76
N ALA A 253 -9.46 8.49 15.12
CA ALA A 253 -10.03 7.60 16.15
C ALA A 253 -9.01 7.16 17.21
N GLY A 254 -7.80 7.72 17.18
CA GLY A 254 -6.72 7.45 18.12
C GLY A 254 -5.87 8.69 18.39
N ASP A 255 -4.80 8.52 19.16
CA ASP A 255 -3.85 9.59 19.51
C ASP A 255 -2.69 9.67 18.50
N VAL A 256 -2.50 8.60 17.72
CA VAL A 256 -1.44 8.48 16.71
C VAL A 256 -1.96 7.88 15.40
N SER A 257 -1.42 8.36 14.29
CA SER A 257 -1.53 7.71 12.99
C SER A 257 -0.21 7.04 12.64
N VAL A 258 -0.21 5.74 12.39
CA VAL A 258 0.95 5.01 11.86
C VAL A 258 0.77 4.86 10.36
N VAL A 259 1.76 5.31 9.58
CA VAL A 259 1.77 5.25 8.12
C VAL A 259 2.96 4.43 7.66
N PHE A 260 2.71 3.21 7.20
CA PHE A 260 3.74 2.33 6.67
C PHE A 260 3.84 2.51 5.15
N ALA A 261 4.86 3.26 4.72
CA ALA A 261 4.99 3.83 3.38
C ALA A 261 6.17 3.24 2.59
N SER A 262 6.41 1.93 2.72
CA SER A 262 7.58 1.25 2.12
C SER A 262 7.85 1.71 0.68
N ASN A 263 9.06 2.25 0.44
CA ASN A 263 9.55 2.84 -0.82
C ASN A 263 8.70 3.97 -1.45
N ALA A 264 7.46 4.20 -1.00
CA ALA A 264 6.54 5.17 -1.59
C ALA A 264 6.97 6.63 -1.38
N LEU A 265 7.84 6.89 -0.41
CA LEU A 265 8.43 8.21 -0.16
C LEU A 265 9.84 8.39 -0.75
N ASP A 266 10.26 7.47 -1.62
CA ASP A 266 11.52 7.63 -2.34
C ASP A 266 11.47 8.85 -3.26
N TRP A 267 12.63 9.45 -3.50
CA TRP A 267 12.81 10.60 -4.39
C TRP A 267 12.38 10.31 -5.84
N GLU A 268 12.29 9.04 -6.23
CA GLU A 268 11.75 8.60 -7.52
C GLU A 268 10.23 8.84 -7.65
N TYR A 269 9.50 8.83 -6.52
CA TYR A 269 8.02 8.95 -6.50
C TYR A 269 7.53 10.23 -5.81
N THR A 270 8.35 10.82 -4.95
CA THR A 270 8.02 12.00 -4.15
C THR A 270 9.06 13.09 -4.38
N SER A 271 8.67 14.21 -4.97
CA SER A 271 9.53 15.38 -5.11
C SER A 271 9.73 16.10 -3.77
N ARG A 272 10.72 17.01 -3.70
CA ARG A 272 10.91 17.84 -2.50
C ARG A 272 9.69 18.72 -2.19
N GLU A 273 9.03 19.24 -3.22
CA GLU A 273 7.81 20.04 -3.06
C GLU A 273 6.68 19.21 -2.46
N GLN A 274 6.47 17.98 -2.96
CA GLN A 274 5.48 17.05 -2.43
C GLN A 274 5.81 16.66 -0.99
N PHE A 275 7.08 16.42 -0.66
CA PHE A 275 7.50 16.19 0.72
C PHE A 275 7.23 17.37 1.65
N ASN A 276 7.50 18.61 1.22
CA ASN A 276 7.19 19.80 2.02
C ASN A 276 5.67 19.92 2.24
N LYS A 277 4.86 19.64 1.22
CA LYS A 277 3.40 19.60 1.32
C LYS A 277 2.92 18.56 2.34
N LEU A 278 3.56 17.38 2.43
CA LEU A 278 3.29 16.40 3.49
C LEU A 278 3.53 16.99 4.89
N LEU A 279 4.66 17.68 5.10
CA LEU A 279 4.99 18.30 6.38
C LEU A 279 4.03 19.43 6.75
N GLU A 280 3.67 20.27 5.79
CA GLU A 280 2.70 21.36 5.97
C GLU A 280 1.32 20.81 6.31
N SER A 281 0.84 19.82 5.56
CA SER A 281 -0.43 19.14 5.84
C SER A 281 -0.44 18.53 7.25
N ALA A 282 0.65 17.86 7.65
CA ALA A 282 0.78 17.32 9.00
C ALA A 282 0.75 18.42 10.07
N ARG A 283 1.50 19.51 9.88
CA ARG A 283 1.51 20.66 10.80
C ARG A 283 0.12 21.28 10.96
N ASP A 284 -0.60 21.44 9.85
CA ASP A 284 -1.86 22.18 9.83
C ASP A 284 -3.04 21.32 10.31
N SER A 285 -2.91 19.99 10.28
CA SER A 285 -3.97 19.05 10.68
C SER A 285 -3.79 18.41 12.06
N LEU A 286 -2.57 18.37 12.61
CA LEU A 286 -2.29 17.76 13.91
C LEU A 286 -2.81 18.59 15.08
N GLY A 287 -3.68 17.99 15.88
CA GLY A 287 -4.12 18.52 17.17
C GLY A 287 -3.01 18.50 18.23
N LYS A 288 -3.29 19.11 19.39
CA LYS A 288 -2.36 19.10 20.52
C LYS A 288 -2.15 17.67 21.02
N ARG A 289 -0.89 17.25 21.16
CA ARG A 289 -0.48 15.89 21.62
C ARG A 289 -0.80 14.75 20.64
N GLU A 290 -1.35 15.06 19.47
CA GLU A 290 -1.51 14.07 18.40
C GLU A 290 -0.19 13.88 17.65
N LYS A 291 -0.04 12.71 17.03
CA LYS A 291 1.19 12.31 16.34
C LYS A 291 0.92 11.59 15.02
N ILE A 292 1.86 11.71 14.10
CA ILE A 292 1.94 10.87 12.90
C ILE A 292 3.30 10.17 12.90
N ALA A 293 3.30 8.85 12.91
CA ALA A 293 4.48 8.02 12.77
C ALA A 293 4.61 7.56 11.32
N ILE A 294 5.57 8.09 10.58
CA ILE A 294 5.90 7.64 9.22
C ILE A 294 6.97 6.55 9.32
N VAL A 295 6.62 5.34 8.89
CA VAL A 295 7.51 4.19 8.84
C VAL A 295 7.95 3.98 7.40
N TYR A 296 9.25 4.15 7.18
CA TYR A 296 9.90 3.84 5.91
C TYR A 296 10.61 2.50 6.04
N GLN A 297 10.35 1.58 5.12
CA GLN A 297 11.11 0.34 4.98
C GLN A 297 11.77 0.32 3.60
N ALA A 298 13.04 -0.05 3.57
CA ALA A 298 13.76 -0.20 2.31
C ALA A 298 13.38 -1.55 1.66
N GLY A 299 13.05 -1.52 0.36
CA GLY A 299 12.64 -2.69 -0.39
C GLY A 299 13.70 -3.80 -0.40
N ASP A 300 13.26 -5.04 -0.23
CA ASP A 300 14.11 -6.23 -0.09
C ASP A 300 15.08 -6.17 1.11
N SER A 301 14.74 -5.38 2.14
CA SER A 301 15.43 -5.29 3.43
C SER A 301 14.46 -5.44 4.62
N GLU A 302 15.01 -5.77 5.79
CA GLU A 302 14.35 -5.64 7.10
C GLU A 302 14.63 -4.27 7.75
N ASP A 303 15.53 -3.46 7.15
CA ASP A 303 15.91 -2.16 7.71
C ASP A 303 14.78 -1.15 7.59
N ILE A 304 14.48 -0.47 8.71
CA ILE A 304 13.45 0.57 8.75
C ILE A 304 13.96 1.88 9.35
N ALA A 305 13.21 2.94 9.10
CA ALA A 305 13.30 4.20 9.82
C ALA A 305 11.91 4.64 10.24
N VAL A 306 11.81 5.17 11.46
CA VAL A 306 10.56 5.66 12.04
C VAL A 306 10.72 7.15 12.35
N TYR A 307 9.94 7.96 11.65
CA TYR A 307 9.90 9.41 11.81
C TYR A 307 8.59 9.78 12.53
N GLU A 308 8.65 10.63 13.54
CA GLU A 308 7.48 11.11 14.29
C GLU A 308 7.27 12.59 14.01
N LEU A 309 6.09 12.93 13.50
CA LEU A 309 5.57 14.29 13.37
C LEU A 309 4.61 14.54 14.53
N ALA A 310 4.83 15.60 15.29
CA ALA A 310 4.04 15.88 16.48
C ALA A 310 3.89 17.38 16.72
N THR A 311 2.82 17.75 17.42
CA THR A 311 2.63 19.09 17.94
C THR A 311 2.69 19.05 19.47
N ASN A 312 3.61 19.81 20.06
CA ASN A 312 3.77 19.86 21.53
C ASN A 312 2.62 20.62 22.22
N ALA A 313 2.67 20.75 23.55
CA ALA A 313 1.60 21.38 24.33
C ALA A 313 1.40 22.88 23.98
N GLU A 314 2.49 23.53 23.56
CA GLU A 314 2.55 24.92 23.13
C GLU A 314 2.11 25.14 21.67
N GLY A 315 1.81 24.07 20.92
CA GLY A 315 1.41 24.17 19.51
C GLY A 315 2.58 24.20 18.53
N VAL A 316 3.81 23.93 18.98
CA VAL A 316 5.00 23.88 18.13
C VAL A 316 5.08 22.51 17.46
N PHE A 317 5.09 22.51 16.13
CA PHE A 317 5.28 21.33 15.31
C PHE A 317 6.75 20.91 15.27
N THR A 318 7.00 19.62 15.44
CA THR A 318 8.31 19.00 15.32
C THR A 318 8.25 17.77 14.43
N ALA A 319 9.32 17.54 13.68
CA ALA A 319 9.65 16.26 13.09
C ALA A 319 10.84 15.69 13.88
N THR A 320 10.76 14.45 14.32
CA THR A 320 11.84 13.75 15.06
C THR A 320 12.11 12.37 14.49
N VAL A 321 13.34 11.87 14.63
CA VAL A 321 13.68 10.47 14.32
C VAL A 321 13.50 9.65 15.59
N ARG A 322 12.57 8.70 15.58
CA ARG A 322 12.33 7.79 16.71
C ARG A 322 13.33 6.66 16.75
N CYS A 323 13.59 6.05 15.59
CA CYS A 323 14.67 5.11 15.39
C CYS A 323 15.04 5.05 13.90
N ARG A 324 16.27 4.64 13.60
CA ARG A 324 16.77 4.56 12.23
C ARG A 324 17.85 3.49 12.07
N ASP A 325 17.56 2.48 11.26
CA ASP A 325 18.58 1.52 10.83
C ASP A 325 19.46 2.08 9.70
N ASN A 326 20.44 1.29 9.28
CA ASN A 326 21.31 1.66 8.15
C ASN A 326 20.63 1.30 6.83
N LEU A 327 19.60 2.06 6.44
CA LEU A 327 18.89 1.83 5.18
C LEU A 327 19.85 1.77 4.00
N ARG A 328 19.72 0.72 3.18
CA ARG A 328 20.57 0.48 2.02
C ARG A 328 19.75 -0.12 0.89
N TRP A 329 20.16 0.17 -0.34
CA TRP A 329 19.66 -0.54 -1.50
C TRP A 329 20.07 -2.01 -1.43
N SER A 330 19.11 -2.91 -1.63
CA SER A 330 19.37 -4.35 -1.71
C SER A 330 20.39 -4.69 -2.81
N ASP A 331 21.16 -5.77 -2.59
CA ASP A 331 22.11 -6.32 -3.55
C ASP A 331 21.44 -6.79 -4.86
N ARG A 332 20.11 -6.90 -4.89
CA ARG A 332 19.34 -7.23 -6.10
C ARG A 332 19.17 -6.06 -7.07
N TYR A 333 19.33 -4.82 -6.61
CA TYR A 333 19.20 -3.63 -7.46
C TYR A 333 20.37 -3.48 -8.45
N LYS A 334 20.29 -2.50 -9.36
CA LYS A 334 21.34 -2.22 -10.37
C LYS A 334 22.70 -2.00 -9.69
N LYS A 335 23.80 -2.43 -10.34
CA LYS A 335 25.17 -2.45 -9.77
C LYS A 335 25.59 -1.12 -9.13
N TYR A 336 25.18 0.01 -9.70
CA TYR A 336 25.53 1.34 -9.18
C TYR A 336 24.72 1.78 -7.95
N LEU A 337 23.65 1.07 -7.56
CA LEU A 337 22.86 1.31 -6.35
C LEU A 337 23.20 0.33 -5.22
N ARG A 338 23.60 -0.92 -5.54
CA ARG A 338 23.80 -2.01 -4.56
C ARG A 338 24.58 -1.58 -3.31
N GLY A 339 23.98 -1.84 -2.14
CA GLY A 339 24.58 -1.60 -0.83
C GLY A 339 24.82 -0.13 -0.48
N LYS A 340 24.49 0.82 -1.39
CA LYS A 340 24.60 2.24 -1.11
C LYS A 340 23.55 2.64 -0.06
N PRO A 341 23.89 3.58 0.84
CA PRO A 341 22.94 4.13 1.78
C PRO A 341 21.73 4.75 1.07
N ILE A 342 20.56 4.60 1.67
CA ILE A 342 19.34 5.31 1.30
C ILE A 342 19.15 6.45 2.30
N TYR A 343 18.98 7.66 1.78
CA TYR A 343 18.59 8.84 2.54
C TYR A 343 17.20 9.26 2.08
N THR A 344 16.29 9.42 3.04
CA THR A 344 14.92 9.89 2.76
C THR A 344 14.87 11.42 2.86
N TRP A 345 13.80 12.04 2.36
CA TRP A 345 13.60 13.48 2.56
C TRP A 345 13.53 13.90 4.04
N PHE A 346 13.08 13.01 4.93
CA PHE A 346 13.12 13.26 6.37
C PHE A 346 14.53 13.37 6.91
N ASP A 347 15.48 12.59 6.38
CA ASP A 347 16.87 12.65 6.82
C ASP A 347 17.50 14.02 6.53
N GLU A 348 17.05 14.71 5.49
CA GLU A 348 17.55 16.04 5.13
C GLU A 348 17.11 17.16 6.09
N ILE A 349 16.14 16.89 6.97
CA ILE A 349 15.76 17.82 8.04
C ILE A 349 16.89 17.90 9.09
N TYR A 350 17.71 16.86 9.21
CA TYR A 350 18.72 16.73 10.26
C TYR A 350 20.13 16.89 9.70
N GLN A 351 21.02 17.37 10.57
CA GLN A 351 22.45 17.26 10.29
C GLN A 351 22.90 15.79 10.35
N ARG A 352 23.88 15.42 9.52
CA ARG A 352 24.36 14.03 9.44
C ARG A 352 24.79 13.44 10.78
N ASP A 353 25.37 14.25 11.65
CA ASP A 353 25.82 13.77 12.97
C ASP A 353 24.64 13.52 13.94
N GLN A 354 23.53 14.25 13.78
CA GLN A 354 22.29 13.97 14.52
C GLN A 354 21.68 12.63 14.08
N LEU A 355 21.71 12.33 12.77
CA LEU A 355 21.25 11.04 12.25
C LEU A 355 22.08 9.86 12.77
N LYS A 356 23.39 10.04 12.94
CA LYS A 356 24.27 8.99 13.51
C LYS A 356 23.96 8.69 14.97
N GLN A 357 23.42 9.66 15.70
CA GLN A 357 23.03 9.53 17.11
C GLN A 357 21.63 8.96 17.28
N ALA A 358 20.82 8.89 16.21
CA ALA A 358 19.51 8.28 16.27
C ALA A 358 19.61 6.80 16.72
N PRO A 359 18.74 6.35 17.65
CA PRO A 359 18.76 4.97 18.10
C PRO A 359 18.42 4.03 16.94
N ARG A 360 18.96 2.80 16.97
CA ARG A 360 18.65 1.78 15.95
C ARG A 360 17.28 1.16 16.23
N CYS A 361 16.55 0.84 15.17
CA CYS A 361 15.26 0.16 15.31
C CYS A 361 15.49 -1.31 15.71
N HIS A 362 16.51 -1.94 15.13
CA HIS A 362 16.91 -3.31 15.48
C HIS A 362 18.23 -3.33 16.27
N ALA A 363 18.23 -4.01 17.43
CA ALA A 363 19.43 -4.21 18.24
C ALA A 363 20.49 -5.01 17.46
N GLY A 364 21.65 -4.40 17.20
CA GLY A 364 22.77 -5.00 16.46
C GLY A 364 22.80 -4.75 14.94
N GLY A 365 21.80 -4.02 14.40
CA GLY A 365 21.60 -3.89 12.96
C GLY A 365 21.09 -5.19 12.34
N THR A 366 20.36 -5.09 11.23
CA THR A 366 19.88 -6.28 10.50
C THR A 366 21.06 -7.16 10.10
N LYS A 367 20.96 -8.47 10.35
CA LYS A 367 21.97 -9.44 9.93
C LYS A 367 22.09 -9.36 8.40
N ARG A 368 23.31 -9.13 7.88
CA ARG A 368 23.58 -9.27 6.44
C ARG A 368 23.18 -10.67 5.99
N TYR A 369 22.08 -10.81 5.27
CA TYR A 369 21.72 -12.07 4.64
C TYR A 369 22.61 -12.27 3.39
N LYS A 370 23.61 -13.15 3.51
CA LYS A 370 24.21 -13.77 2.33
C LYS A 370 23.15 -14.64 1.67
N THR A 371 22.59 -14.20 0.56
CA THR A 371 21.81 -15.08 -0.33
C THR A 371 22.78 -15.93 -1.13
N ASP A 372 23.39 -16.93 -0.50
CA ASP A 372 24.17 -17.94 -1.21
C ASP A 372 23.25 -19.12 -1.52
N PHE A 373 22.56 -19.06 -2.67
CA PHE A 373 21.75 -20.16 -3.19
C PHE A 373 22.60 -21.22 -3.94
N SER A 374 23.93 -21.18 -3.79
CA SER A 374 24.87 -22.16 -4.34
C SER A 374 25.53 -23.01 -3.25
N ALA A 375 24.71 -23.67 -2.44
CA ALA A 375 25.19 -24.82 -1.67
C ALA A 375 24.37 -26.05 -2.08
N ALA A 376 24.91 -26.78 -3.06
CA ALA A 376 24.53 -28.17 -3.30
C ALA A 376 24.58 -28.94 -1.98
N PRO A 377 23.69 -29.93 -1.76
CA PRO A 377 23.71 -30.69 -0.53
C PRO A 377 25.09 -31.32 -0.33
N LYS A 378 25.73 -30.98 0.79
CA LYS A 378 26.91 -31.70 1.26
C LYS A 378 26.52 -33.16 1.40
N LYS A 379 27.02 -33.99 0.48
CA LYS A 379 27.10 -35.42 0.72
C LYS A 379 27.90 -35.62 2.01
N THR A 380 27.35 -36.42 2.90
CA THR A 380 27.98 -36.84 4.14
C THR A 380 27.77 -38.34 4.26
N PRO A 381 28.68 -39.04 4.92
CA PRO A 381 30.07 -39.34 4.52
C PRO A 381 30.14 -40.35 3.36
#